data_AF-A0A539E132-F1
#
_entry.id   AF-A0A539E132-F1
#
_cell.length_a   1.000
_cell.length_b   1.000
_cell.length_c   1.000
_cell.angle_alpha   90.00
_cell.angle_beta   90.00
_cell.angle_gamma   90.00
#
_symmetry.space_group_name_H-M   'P 1'
#
loop_
_entity.id
_entity.type
_entity.pdbx_description
1 polymer ?
#
loop_
_entity_poly.entity_id
_entity_poly.type
_entity_poly.pdbx_seq_one_letter_code
_entity_poly.pdbx_strand_id
1 'polypeptide(L)'
;MLTAVGTAVHNEGRADRPQGDGSRVMTADRGVAGTTEVIDVAIVGGGVSGAYTAWRLMSTPAAESPVLAALAQGSSTGRLDVRLFESSDRIGGRLWSVQMDNVPNLPAEVGGMRFLNTQLNVVGVCSPQQLNLPTANFGFADNIQYLRGQHFTDGDYATKPPLPVPGGIPYFLTSTETNKNPIQLVIAAIEQILPDAMKYKGTDLIEYLRGAVVDGVPLYEWGFWTLLRSKLSVDAYHLVQDASGYFSIYGNWSAYGAFLEFIRNYADNHYMKVGGGYQQIPIAMIERFRELGGHAQINSHLLD
;
A
#
# COMPACT_ATOMS: atom_id res chain seq x y z
N MET A 1 -11.12 47.48 35.23
CA MET A 1 -10.12 48.38 34.61
C MET A 1 -9.86 47.87 33.20
N LEU A 2 -10.67 48.35 32.26
CA LEU A 2 -10.47 48.18 30.83
C LEU A 2 -9.56 49.33 30.38
N THR A 3 -8.50 49.03 29.64
CA THR A 3 -7.78 50.01 28.84
C THR A 3 -7.60 49.45 27.44
N ALA A 4 -8.25 50.12 26.50
CA ALA A 4 -8.11 49.94 25.06
C ALA A 4 -6.96 50.79 24.53
N VAL A 5 -6.16 50.22 23.64
CA VAL A 5 -5.32 50.89 22.61
C VAL A 5 -5.16 49.81 21.53
N GLY A 6 -5.39 49.98 20.24
CA GLY A 6 -5.42 51.12 19.35
C GLY A 6 -4.85 50.57 18.04
N THR A 7 -5.67 50.60 16.98
CA THR A 7 -5.40 50.04 15.66
C THR A 7 -4.26 50.76 14.94
N ALA A 8 -3.35 50.00 14.32
CA ALA A 8 -2.49 50.47 13.24
C ALA A 8 -2.36 49.36 12.19
N VAL A 9 -3.04 49.57 11.06
CA VAL A 9 -2.94 48.72 9.86
C VAL A 9 -1.72 49.20 9.09
N HIS A 10 -0.65 48.40 9.08
CA HIS A 10 0.46 48.61 8.17
C HIS A 10 0.13 47.98 6.81
N ASN A 11 -0.04 48.85 5.83
CA ASN A 11 -0.30 48.54 4.43
C ASN A 11 1.06 48.36 3.74
N GLU A 12 1.50 47.13 3.53
CA GLU A 12 2.66 46.84 2.69
C GLU A 12 2.23 46.51 1.26
N GLY A 13 2.90 47.18 0.34
CA GLY A 13 2.59 47.28 -1.08
C GLY A 13 2.41 45.92 -1.75
N ARG A 14 1.25 45.79 -2.38
CA ARG A 14 0.94 44.77 -3.37
C ARG A 14 1.84 45.04 -4.59
N ALA A 15 2.92 44.26 -4.73
CA ALA A 15 3.70 44.24 -5.96
C ALA A 15 2.82 43.69 -7.10
N ASP A 16 2.70 44.47 -8.16
CA ASP A 16 1.99 44.16 -9.39
C ASP A 16 2.40 42.81 -9.95
N ARG A 17 1.45 41.88 -10.03
CA ARG A 17 1.56 40.71 -10.90
C ARG A 17 1.18 41.16 -12.31
N PRO A 18 1.96 40.81 -13.34
CA PRO A 18 1.51 41.02 -14.71
C PRO A 18 0.21 40.25 -14.91
N GLN A 19 -0.84 40.94 -15.36
CA GLN A 19 -2.05 40.32 -15.88
C GLN A 19 -1.66 39.56 -17.14
N GLY A 20 -1.39 38.26 -16.98
CA GLY A 20 -1.30 37.31 -18.06
C GLY A 20 -2.68 37.08 -18.63
N ASP A 21 -2.91 37.70 -19.77
CA ASP A 21 -3.87 37.37 -20.82
C ASP A 21 -4.44 35.94 -20.74
N GLY A 22 -5.77 35.88 -20.68
CA GLY A 22 -6.52 34.90 -21.44
C GLY A 22 -6.35 33.44 -21.04
N SER A 23 -7.38 32.92 -20.39
CA SER A 23 -7.74 31.51 -20.44
C SER A 23 -7.48 30.90 -21.83
N ARG A 24 -6.35 30.21 -22.00
CA ARG A 24 -6.24 29.18 -23.04
C ARG A 24 -6.94 27.93 -22.52
N VAL A 25 -8.26 28.02 -22.53
CA VAL A 25 -9.10 26.84 -22.73
C VAL A 25 -8.62 26.26 -24.06
N MET A 26 -8.09 25.04 -24.04
CA MET A 26 -7.99 24.23 -25.25
C MET A 26 -9.42 23.93 -25.70
N THR A 27 -10.11 24.90 -26.28
CA THR A 27 -11.25 24.62 -27.15
C THR A 27 -10.68 23.78 -28.27
N ALA A 28 -11.32 22.66 -28.58
CA ALA A 28 -11.00 21.83 -29.73
C ALA A 28 -11.01 22.71 -31.00
N ASP A 29 -9.84 23.24 -31.33
CA ASP A 29 -9.64 24.05 -32.51
C ASP A 29 -9.65 23.07 -33.68
N ARG A 30 -10.79 23.02 -34.37
CA ARG A 30 -10.93 22.31 -35.63
C ARG A 30 -10.08 23.04 -36.68
N GLY A 31 -8.77 22.78 -36.70
CA GLY A 31 -7.93 23.41 -37.71
C GLY A 31 -6.43 23.50 -37.43
N VAL A 32 -5.80 22.43 -36.98
CA VAL A 32 -4.40 22.17 -37.36
C VAL A 32 -4.38 20.75 -37.90
N ALA A 33 -3.86 20.57 -39.10
CA ALA A 33 -3.53 19.25 -39.63
C ALA A 33 -2.34 18.68 -38.84
N GLY A 34 -2.53 18.43 -37.55
CA GLY A 34 -1.71 17.52 -36.77
C GLY A 34 -2.17 16.13 -37.17
N THR A 35 -1.26 15.34 -37.72
CA THR A 35 -1.50 13.90 -37.88
C THR A 35 -1.99 13.37 -36.54
N THR A 36 -3.20 12.81 -36.48
CA THR A 36 -3.66 12.09 -35.30
C THR A 36 -2.66 10.97 -35.07
N GLU A 37 -1.77 11.18 -34.11
CA GLU A 37 -0.77 10.20 -33.76
C GLU A 37 -1.49 9.07 -33.02
N VAL A 38 -1.67 7.95 -33.71
CA VAL A 38 -2.29 6.77 -33.14
C VAL A 38 -1.22 6.00 -32.40
N ILE A 39 -1.41 5.82 -31.10
CA ILE A 39 -0.54 5.02 -30.23
C ILE A 39 -1.17 3.64 -30.02
N ASP A 40 -0.34 2.61 -29.88
CA ASP A 40 -0.83 1.23 -29.70
C ASP A 40 -1.37 1.02 -28.28
N VAL A 41 -0.68 1.57 -27.27
CA VAL A 41 -1.06 1.42 -25.86
C VAL A 41 -0.93 2.74 -25.11
N ALA A 42 -2.04 3.23 -24.56
CA ALA A 42 -2.07 4.32 -23.59
C ALA A 42 -2.15 3.76 -22.16
N ILE A 43 -1.20 4.11 -21.31
CA ILE A 43 -1.19 3.78 -19.88
C ILE A 43 -1.46 5.05 -19.09
N VAL A 44 -2.54 5.06 -18.31
CA VAL A 44 -2.94 6.20 -17.49
C VAL A 44 -2.56 5.97 -16.04
N GLY A 45 -1.63 6.78 -15.53
CA GLY A 45 -1.10 6.76 -14.17
C GLY A 45 0.28 6.12 -14.06
N GLY A 46 1.26 6.92 -13.61
CA GLY A 46 2.64 6.55 -13.28
C GLY A 46 2.82 5.95 -11.88
N GLY A 47 1.79 5.29 -11.34
CA GLY A 47 1.90 4.47 -10.14
C GLY A 47 2.60 3.12 -10.41
N VAL A 48 2.75 2.29 -9.37
CA VAL A 48 3.41 0.97 -9.47
C VAL A 48 2.81 0.09 -10.57
N SER A 49 1.48 0.05 -10.70
CA SER A 49 0.81 -0.74 -11.73
C SER A 49 1.13 -0.24 -13.14
N GLY A 50 1.03 1.08 -13.38
CA GLY A 50 1.33 1.65 -14.69
C GLY A 50 2.80 1.50 -15.07
N ALA A 51 3.71 1.74 -14.12
CA ALA A 51 5.15 1.53 -14.31
C ALA A 51 5.48 0.07 -14.62
N TYR A 52 4.89 -0.88 -13.90
CA TYR A 52 5.07 -2.31 -14.14
C TYR A 52 4.54 -2.72 -15.51
N THR A 53 3.33 -2.29 -15.87
CA THR A 53 2.73 -2.57 -17.18
C THR A 53 3.60 -2.00 -18.30
N ALA A 54 4.01 -0.73 -18.20
CA ALA A 54 4.85 -0.06 -19.20
C ALA A 54 6.18 -0.82 -19.41
N TRP A 55 6.88 -1.12 -18.32
CA TRP A 55 8.13 -1.86 -18.36
C TRP A 55 7.95 -3.26 -18.96
N ARG A 56 6.96 -4.04 -18.51
CA ARG A 56 6.75 -5.41 -18.98
C ARG A 56 6.35 -5.50 -20.44
N LEU A 57 5.51 -4.58 -20.93
CA LEU A 57 5.15 -4.53 -22.35
C LEU A 57 6.38 -4.35 -23.25
N MET A 58 7.38 -3.60 -22.79
CA MET A 58 8.59 -3.32 -23.56
C MET A 58 9.73 -4.32 -23.30
N SER A 59 9.79 -4.93 -22.12
CA SER A 59 10.91 -5.77 -21.69
C SER A 59 10.68 -7.27 -21.86
N THR A 60 9.42 -7.72 -22.01
CA THR A 60 9.12 -9.14 -22.20
C THR A 60 9.55 -9.59 -23.60
N PRO A 61 10.45 -10.58 -23.72
CA PRO A 61 10.82 -11.13 -25.02
C PRO A 61 9.60 -11.69 -25.77
N ALA A 62 9.53 -11.46 -27.07
CA ALA A 62 8.41 -11.95 -27.90
C ALA A 62 8.22 -13.48 -27.80
N ALA A 63 9.32 -14.23 -27.66
CA ALA A 63 9.29 -15.68 -27.47
C ALA A 63 8.60 -16.12 -26.16
N GLU A 64 8.56 -15.26 -25.15
CA GLU A 64 7.92 -15.52 -23.86
C GLU A 64 6.44 -15.11 -23.84
N SER A 65 5.96 -14.39 -24.86
CA SER A 65 4.56 -13.96 -24.94
C SER A 65 4.04 -13.92 -26.38
N PRO A 66 3.41 -15.01 -26.86
CA PRO A 66 2.74 -15.05 -28.16
C PRO A 66 1.67 -13.96 -28.32
N VAL A 67 1.02 -13.57 -27.22
CA VAL A 67 0.02 -12.49 -27.22
C VAL A 67 0.65 -11.14 -27.54
N LEU A 68 1.77 -10.80 -26.89
CA LEU A 68 2.48 -9.54 -27.19
C LEU A 68 3.07 -9.56 -28.60
N ALA A 69 3.63 -10.71 -29.01
CA ALA A 69 4.13 -10.87 -30.37
C ALA A 69 3.04 -10.65 -31.41
N ALA A 70 1.82 -11.15 -31.17
CA ALA A 70 0.67 -10.94 -32.04
C ALA A 70 0.20 -9.47 -32.06
N LEU A 71 0.14 -8.79 -30.91
CA LEU A 71 -0.24 -7.39 -30.84
C LEU A 71 0.75 -6.47 -31.57
N ALA A 72 2.03 -6.82 -31.59
CA ALA A 72 3.05 -6.07 -32.32
C ALA A 72 3.08 -6.37 -33.83
N GLN A 73 2.26 -7.31 -34.33
CA GLN A 73 2.16 -7.59 -35.77
C GLN A 73 1.55 -6.39 -36.49
N GLY A 74 2.34 -5.74 -37.35
CA GLY A 74 1.95 -4.53 -38.06
C GLY A 74 2.76 -3.29 -37.65
N SER A 75 3.47 -3.35 -36.52
CA SER A 75 4.48 -2.34 -36.18
C SER A 75 5.70 -2.47 -37.08
N SER A 76 6.18 -1.35 -37.62
CA SER A 76 7.42 -1.28 -38.41
C SER A 76 8.66 -1.67 -37.63
N THR A 77 8.62 -1.58 -36.29
CA THR A 77 9.72 -1.93 -35.39
C THR A 77 9.57 -3.32 -34.78
N GLY A 78 8.44 -4.00 -35.03
CA GLY A 78 8.08 -5.24 -34.35
C GLY A 78 7.81 -5.05 -32.85
N ARG A 79 7.52 -3.82 -32.40
CA ARG A 79 7.20 -3.45 -31.02
C ARG A 79 6.03 -2.48 -30.95
N LEU A 80 5.29 -2.51 -29.85
CA LEU A 80 4.18 -1.59 -29.60
C LEU A 80 4.69 -0.16 -29.32
N ASP A 81 4.02 0.87 -29.85
CA ASP A 81 4.13 2.25 -29.35
C ASP A 81 3.35 2.35 -28.03
N VAL A 82 4.10 2.22 -26.93
CA VAL A 82 3.56 2.30 -25.56
C VAL A 82 3.87 3.67 -24.99
N ARG A 83 2.82 4.37 -24.54
CA ARG A 83 2.95 5.67 -23.87
C ARG A 83 2.28 5.66 -22.50
N LEU A 84 2.97 6.25 -21.53
CA LEU A 84 2.47 6.44 -20.17
C LEU A 84 2.23 7.92 -19.91
N PHE A 85 1.07 8.24 -19.33
CA PHE A 85 0.65 9.58 -18.96
C PHE A 85 0.39 9.62 -17.46
N GLU A 86 1.17 10.44 -16.75
CA GLU A 86 1.03 10.69 -15.31
C GLU A 86 0.60 12.13 -15.08
N SER A 87 -0.47 12.29 -14.30
CA SER A 87 -1.06 13.60 -14.01
C SER A 87 -0.21 14.49 -13.11
N SER A 88 0.50 13.90 -12.15
CA SER A 88 1.39 14.62 -11.23
C SER A 88 2.76 14.87 -11.83
N ASP A 89 3.60 15.57 -11.09
CA ASP A 89 4.98 15.85 -11.42
C ASP A 89 5.95 14.70 -11.08
N ARG A 90 5.44 13.55 -10.63
CA ARG A 90 6.28 12.43 -10.16
C ARG A 90 5.76 11.04 -10.54
N ILE A 91 6.72 10.12 -10.71
CA ILE A 91 6.44 8.69 -10.79
C ILE A 91 6.35 8.10 -9.38
N GLY A 92 5.45 7.14 -9.19
CA GLY A 92 5.38 6.31 -7.98
C GLY A 92 3.97 6.18 -7.39
N GLY A 93 3.07 7.11 -7.71
CA GLY A 93 1.71 7.11 -7.17
C GLY A 93 1.72 7.07 -5.64
N ARG A 94 1.17 6.01 -5.04
CA ARG A 94 1.13 5.83 -3.58
C ARG A 94 2.46 5.38 -2.94
N LEU A 95 3.53 5.21 -3.73
CA LEU A 95 4.89 5.11 -3.21
C LEU A 95 5.57 6.46 -3.37
N TRP A 96 6.04 7.02 -2.25
CA TRP A 96 6.75 8.29 -2.24
C TRP A 96 7.78 8.30 -1.13
N SER A 97 9.04 8.36 -1.55
CA SER A 97 10.21 8.37 -0.67
C SER A 97 10.86 9.75 -0.76
N VAL A 98 10.87 10.48 0.35
CA VAL A 98 11.41 11.83 0.45
C VAL A 98 12.80 11.78 1.07
N GLN A 99 13.79 12.30 0.37
CA GLN A 99 15.12 12.50 0.94
C GLN A 99 15.13 13.78 1.78
N MET A 100 15.62 13.70 3.02
CA MET A 100 15.79 14.88 3.88
C MET A 100 17.24 15.36 3.81
N ASP A 101 17.44 16.68 3.67
CA ASP A 101 18.74 17.30 3.41
C ASP A 101 19.86 16.88 4.37
N ASN A 102 19.53 16.64 5.64
CA ASN A 102 20.51 16.31 6.68
C ASN A 102 20.62 14.80 6.99
N VAL A 103 19.81 13.95 6.36
CA VAL A 103 19.86 12.48 6.52
C VAL A 103 19.70 11.77 5.16
N PRO A 104 20.61 12.00 4.19
CA PRO A 104 20.45 11.55 2.80
C PRO A 104 20.44 10.01 2.63
N ASN A 105 20.86 9.27 3.65
CA ASN A 105 20.86 7.80 3.64
C ASN A 105 19.59 7.20 4.29
N LEU A 106 18.65 8.04 4.73
CA LEU A 106 17.42 7.63 5.39
C LEU A 106 16.22 8.30 4.71
N PRO A 107 15.69 7.70 3.63
CA PRO A 107 14.47 8.19 3.01
C PRO A 107 13.30 8.13 4.00
N ALA A 108 12.50 9.19 4.03
CA ALA A 108 11.22 9.23 4.72
C ALA A 108 10.13 8.71 3.78
N GLU A 109 9.42 7.67 4.19
CA GLU A 109 8.34 7.09 3.39
C GLU A 109 7.02 7.76 3.73
N VAL A 110 6.41 8.43 2.75
CA VAL A 110 5.09 9.08 2.88
C VAL A 110 3.96 8.14 2.43
N GLY A 111 4.32 7.01 1.79
CA GLY A 111 3.40 6.00 1.31
C GLY A 111 3.74 4.60 1.82
N GLY A 112 3.76 3.62 0.91
CA GLY A 112 4.29 2.30 1.26
C GLY A 112 5.75 2.39 1.68
N MET A 113 6.16 1.60 2.67
CA MET A 113 7.54 1.59 3.20
C MET A 113 8.24 0.22 3.21
N ARG A 114 7.49 -0.86 2.96
CA ARG A 114 7.97 -2.24 3.11
C ARG A 114 7.10 -3.25 2.37
N PHE A 115 7.66 -4.43 2.13
CA PHE A 115 6.98 -5.61 1.57
C PHE A 115 7.37 -6.88 2.31
N LEU A 116 6.62 -7.96 2.15
CA LEU A 116 6.98 -9.26 2.69
C LEU A 116 7.90 -10.02 1.74
N ASN A 117 8.84 -10.80 2.28
CA ASN A 117 9.67 -11.73 1.50
C ASN A 117 8.86 -12.79 0.72
N THR A 118 7.59 -13.00 1.07
CA THR A 118 6.66 -13.90 0.38
C THR A 118 5.91 -13.23 -0.78
N GLN A 119 6.03 -11.91 -0.97
CA GLN A 119 5.46 -11.20 -2.11
C GLN A 119 6.38 -11.35 -3.33
N LEU A 120 6.35 -12.55 -3.94
CA LEU A 120 7.30 -12.98 -4.97
C LEU A 120 7.38 -12.06 -6.19
N ASN A 121 6.29 -11.37 -6.55
CA ASN A 121 6.32 -10.39 -7.63
C ASN A 121 7.23 -9.20 -7.30
N VAL A 122 7.16 -8.67 -6.08
CA VAL A 122 7.99 -7.54 -5.63
C VAL A 122 9.44 -7.99 -5.47
N VAL A 123 9.65 -9.16 -4.86
CA VAL A 123 10.98 -9.76 -4.72
C VAL A 123 11.63 -10.00 -6.09
N GLY A 124 10.89 -10.58 -7.03
CA GLY A 124 11.36 -10.85 -8.38
C GLY A 124 11.76 -9.59 -9.13
N VAL A 125 10.94 -8.53 -9.05
CA VAL A 125 11.27 -7.21 -9.61
C VAL A 125 12.56 -6.63 -9.05
N CYS A 126 12.82 -6.77 -7.75
CA CYS A 126 14.04 -6.25 -7.12
C CYS A 126 15.28 -7.09 -7.41
N SER A 127 15.13 -8.32 -7.92
CA SER A 127 16.23 -9.27 -8.07
C SER A 127 17.32 -8.79 -9.05
N PRO A 128 18.57 -9.30 -8.93
CA PRO A 128 19.65 -9.01 -9.87
C PRO A 128 19.34 -9.36 -11.33
N GLN A 129 18.42 -10.29 -11.56
CA GLN A 129 17.98 -10.71 -12.91
C GLN A 129 16.97 -9.74 -13.53
N GLN A 130 16.42 -8.81 -12.75
CA GLN A 130 15.45 -7.82 -13.20
C GLN A 130 16.02 -6.40 -13.02
N LEU A 131 15.67 -5.70 -11.94
CA LEU A 131 16.09 -4.30 -11.73
C LEU A 131 17.29 -4.13 -10.78
N ASN A 132 17.77 -5.22 -10.17
CA ASN A 132 18.91 -5.23 -9.27
C ASN A 132 18.84 -4.16 -8.16
N LEU A 133 17.66 -4.02 -7.55
CA LEU A 133 17.43 -3.02 -6.51
C LEU A 133 17.93 -3.56 -5.16
N PRO A 134 18.72 -2.77 -4.40
CA PRO A 134 19.18 -3.20 -3.09
C PRO A 134 17.99 -3.38 -2.15
N THR A 135 17.97 -4.49 -1.41
CA THR A 135 16.94 -4.76 -0.39
C THR A 135 17.58 -5.11 0.95
N ALA A 136 16.87 -4.84 2.04
CA ALA A 136 17.31 -5.16 3.39
C ALA A 136 16.12 -5.49 4.29
N ASN A 137 16.39 -6.14 5.42
CA ASN A 137 15.35 -6.40 6.43
C ASN A 137 14.80 -5.07 6.98
N PHE A 138 13.48 -5.02 7.13
CA PHE A 138 12.78 -3.99 7.88
C PHE A 138 12.40 -4.57 9.25
N GLY A 139 13.28 -4.34 10.23
CA GLY A 139 13.11 -4.88 11.58
C GLY A 139 12.15 -4.05 12.44
N PHE A 140 11.55 -4.71 13.42
CA PHE A 140 10.84 -4.09 14.54
C PHE A 140 11.64 -4.35 15.82
N ALA A 141 11.71 -3.37 16.72
CA ALA A 141 12.22 -3.55 18.07
C ALA A 141 11.09 -4.02 19.00
N ASP A 142 11.39 -4.25 20.28
CA ASP A 142 10.34 -4.39 21.32
C ASP A 142 9.62 -3.03 21.44
N ASN A 143 8.42 -2.96 20.85
CA ASN A 143 7.71 -1.70 20.67
C ASN A 143 7.02 -1.30 21.97
N ILE A 144 6.96 0.00 22.21
CA ILE A 144 6.25 0.59 23.34
C ILE A 144 4.75 0.68 22.99
N GLN A 145 3.91 0.30 23.95
CA GLN A 145 2.46 0.43 23.93
C GLN A 145 2.03 1.47 24.96
N TYR A 146 1.08 2.34 24.60
CA TYR A 146 0.44 3.28 25.53
C TYR A 146 -1.08 3.21 25.42
N LEU A 147 -1.68 2.36 26.26
CA LEU A 147 -3.13 2.09 26.23
C LEU A 147 -3.76 2.41 27.57
N ARG A 148 -4.91 3.08 27.55
CA ARG A 148 -5.71 3.42 28.75
C ARG A 148 -4.88 4.01 29.90
N GLY A 149 -3.91 4.86 29.56
CA GLY A 149 -3.03 5.56 30.51
C GLY A 149 -1.82 4.77 31.01
N GLN A 150 -1.55 3.57 30.50
CA GLN A 150 -0.45 2.71 30.94
C GLN A 150 0.59 2.46 29.85
N HIS A 151 1.87 2.49 30.23
CA HIS A 151 3.00 2.12 29.37
C HIS A 151 3.42 0.67 29.62
N PHE A 152 3.62 -0.09 28.54
CA PHE A 152 4.14 -1.46 28.57
C PHE A 152 4.74 -1.80 27.19
N THR A 153 5.35 -2.98 27.01
CA THR A 153 5.92 -3.41 25.72
C THR A 153 5.18 -4.60 25.10
N ASP A 154 5.46 -4.94 23.85
CA ASP A 154 4.88 -6.14 23.23
C ASP A 154 5.26 -7.42 24.00
N GLY A 155 6.46 -7.48 24.58
CA GLY A 155 6.88 -8.59 25.45
C GLY A 155 6.04 -8.74 26.73
N ASP A 156 5.46 -7.65 27.23
CA ASP A 156 4.68 -7.67 28.47
C ASP A 156 3.38 -8.47 28.35
N TYR A 157 2.81 -8.62 27.14
CA TYR A 157 1.60 -9.43 26.94
C TYR A 157 1.77 -10.87 27.45
N ALA A 158 2.97 -11.45 27.36
CA ALA A 158 3.23 -12.82 27.74
C ALA A 158 3.40 -13.03 29.26
N THR A 159 3.61 -11.96 30.03
CA THR A 159 4.03 -12.05 31.43
C THR A 159 3.16 -11.25 32.39
N LYS A 160 2.55 -10.15 31.94
CA LYS A 160 1.71 -9.29 32.79
C LYS A 160 0.27 -9.81 32.85
N PRO A 161 -0.33 -9.90 34.06
CA PRO A 161 -1.73 -10.25 34.20
C PRO A 161 -2.64 -9.14 33.64
N PRO A 162 -3.87 -9.45 33.21
CA PRO A 162 -4.87 -8.45 32.83
C PRO A 162 -5.46 -7.73 34.05
N LEU A 163 -6.33 -6.75 33.81
CA LEU A 163 -7.16 -6.15 34.86
C LEU A 163 -7.95 -7.24 35.61
N PRO A 164 -8.19 -7.06 36.92
CA PRO A 164 -7.98 -5.84 37.72
C PRO A 164 -6.59 -5.69 38.35
N VAL A 165 -5.57 -6.45 37.96
CA VAL A 165 -4.24 -6.37 38.59
C VAL A 165 -3.56 -5.02 38.26
N PRO A 166 -3.19 -4.19 39.26
CA PRO A 166 -2.49 -2.93 39.03
C PRO A 166 -1.15 -3.13 38.31
N GLY A 167 -0.88 -2.29 37.29
CA GLY A 167 0.33 -2.39 36.48
C GLY A 167 0.32 -3.54 35.46
N GLY A 168 -0.81 -4.24 35.30
CA GLY A 168 -1.05 -5.28 34.31
C GLY A 168 -1.48 -4.74 32.94
N ILE A 169 -1.92 -5.65 32.05
CA ILE A 169 -2.53 -5.28 30.77
C ILE A 169 -3.88 -4.59 31.04
N PRO A 170 -4.15 -3.37 30.54
CA PRO A 170 -5.28 -2.54 31.00
C PRO A 170 -6.65 -2.94 30.42
N TYR A 171 -6.92 -4.24 30.27
CA TYR A 171 -8.15 -4.81 29.74
C TYR A 171 -8.59 -5.99 30.59
N PHE A 172 -9.90 -6.20 30.73
CA PHE A 172 -10.48 -7.39 31.36
C PHE A 172 -10.48 -8.57 30.39
N LEU A 173 -9.39 -9.32 30.38
CA LEU A 173 -9.22 -10.49 29.53
C LEU A 173 -9.65 -11.77 30.25
N THR A 174 -10.29 -12.68 29.52
CA THR A 174 -10.60 -14.02 30.02
C THR A 174 -9.32 -14.87 30.15
N SER A 175 -9.42 -16.02 30.81
CA SER A 175 -8.29 -16.97 30.91
C SER A 175 -7.81 -17.47 29.54
N THR A 176 -8.72 -17.59 28.55
CA THR A 176 -8.37 -17.99 27.18
C THR A 176 -7.75 -16.87 26.36
N GLU A 177 -7.91 -15.62 26.77
CA GLU A 177 -7.36 -14.42 26.09
C GLU A 177 -6.07 -13.92 26.74
N THR A 178 -5.86 -14.23 28.02
CA THR A 178 -4.65 -13.89 28.77
C THR A 178 -3.41 -14.49 28.10
N ASN A 179 -2.28 -13.79 28.22
CA ASN A 179 -0.99 -14.14 27.62
C ASN A 179 -0.97 -14.17 26.09
N LYS A 180 -1.90 -13.45 25.44
CA LYS A 180 -1.93 -13.25 23.99
C LYS A 180 -1.78 -11.77 23.64
N ASN A 181 -0.92 -11.48 22.68
CA ASN A 181 -0.89 -10.18 22.04
C ASN A 181 -2.09 -10.02 21.07
N PRO A 182 -2.36 -8.79 20.57
CA PRO A 182 -3.48 -8.51 19.66
C PRO A 182 -3.58 -9.44 18.45
N ILE A 183 -2.45 -9.75 17.81
CA ILE A 183 -2.42 -10.63 16.63
C ILE A 183 -2.80 -12.06 17.04
N GLN A 184 -2.25 -12.56 18.15
CA GLN A 184 -2.57 -13.90 18.66
C GLN A 184 -4.05 -14.03 19.06
N LEU A 185 -4.69 -12.97 19.57
CA LEU A 185 -6.13 -12.97 19.83
C LEU A 185 -6.94 -13.15 18.54
N VAL A 186 -6.57 -12.43 17.48
CA VAL A 186 -7.23 -12.51 16.17
C VAL A 186 -7.04 -13.89 15.54
N ILE A 187 -5.82 -14.44 15.58
CA ILE A 187 -5.54 -15.79 15.05
C ILE A 187 -6.32 -16.84 15.84
N ALA A 188 -6.34 -16.77 17.17
CA ALA A 188 -7.12 -17.69 17.99
C ALA A 188 -8.64 -17.60 17.71
N ALA A 189 -9.16 -16.41 17.38
CA ALA A 189 -10.53 -16.25 16.93
C ALA A 189 -10.77 -16.86 15.55
N ILE A 190 -9.86 -16.63 14.58
CA ILE A 190 -9.91 -17.23 13.25
C ILE A 190 -9.90 -18.76 13.34
N GLU A 191 -9.02 -19.35 14.14
CA GLU A 191 -8.94 -20.81 14.34
C GLU A 191 -10.21 -21.38 14.97
N GLN A 192 -10.89 -20.64 15.86
CA GLN A 192 -12.19 -21.06 16.40
C GLN A 192 -13.32 -20.99 15.38
N ILE A 193 -13.19 -20.19 14.33
CA ILE A 193 -14.20 -20.02 13.27
C ILE A 193 -13.95 -21.02 12.15
N LEU A 194 -12.68 -21.14 11.71
CA LEU A 194 -12.21 -22.04 10.67
C LEU A 194 -10.94 -22.77 11.13
N PRO A 195 -11.08 -23.94 11.80
CA PRO A 195 -9.96 -24.66 12.43
C PRO A 195 -8.80 -25.05 11.50
N ASP A 196 -9.06 -25.17 10.20
CA ASP A 196 -8.06 -25.56 9.21
C ASP A 196 -7.45 -24.38 8.45
N ALA A 197 -7.91 -23.16 8.66
CA ALA A 197 -7.53 -22.00 7.85
C ALA A 197 -6.01 -21.76 7.81
N MET A 198 -5.34 -21.98 8.96
CA MET A 198 -3.90 -21.77 9.11
C MET A 198 -3.04 -22.82 8.38
N LYS A 199 -3.63 -23.93 7.91
CA LYS A 199 -2.92 -24.99 7.17
C LYS A 199 -2.65 -24.61 5.72
N TYR A 200 -3.43 -23.68 5.16
CA TYR A 200 -3.37 -23.32 3.75
C TYR A 200 -2.49 -22.10 3.50
N LYS A 201 -1.85 -22.05 2.33
CA LYS A 201 -1.01 -20.92 1.88
C LYS A 201 -1.27 -20.63 0.41
N GLY A 202 -0.80 -19.48 -0.06
CA GLY A 202 -0.81 -19.15 -1.50
C GLY A 202 -2.20 -19.23 -2.12
N THR A 203 -2.31 -19.94 -3.24
CA THR A 203 -3.57 -20.20 -3.97
C THR A 203 -4.51 -21.12 -3.19
N ASP A 204 -3.98 -22.10 -2.48
CA ASP A 204 -4.82 -23.06 -1.74
C ASP A 204 -5.59 -22.37 -0.61
N LEU A 205 -4.99 -21.35 0.00
CA LEU A 205 -5.67 -20.50 0.98
C LEU A 205 -6.80 -19.69 0.35
N ILE A 206 -6.57 -19.13 -0.85
CA ILE A 206 -7.59 -18.38 -1.59
C ILE A 206 -8.79 -19.29 -1.85
N GLU A 207 -8.55 -20.49 -2.38
CA GLU A 207 -9.62 -21.43 -2.73
C GLU A 207 -10.33 -21.99 -1.49
N TYR A 208 -9.58 -22.30 -0.42
CA TYR A 208 -10.16 -22.70 0.86
C TYR A 208 -11.11 -21.63 1.42
N LEU A 209 -10.66 -20.37 1.50
CA LEU A 209 -11.48 -19.28 2.04
C LEU A 209 -12.65 -18.93 1.12
N ARG A 210 -12.49 -19.08 -0.20
CA ARG A 210 -13.57 -18.85 -1.18
C ARG A 210 -14.71 -19.86 -0.99
N GLY A 211 -14.37 -21.11 -0.67
CA GLY A 211 -15.34 -22.17 -0.38
C GLY A 211 -15.81 -22.23 1.07
N ALA A 212 -15.26 -21.41 1.97
CA ALA A 212 -15.56 -21.47 3.39
C ALA A 212 -17.00 -21.00 3.70
N VAL A 213 -17.66 -21.73 4.59
CA VAL A 213 -19.03 -21.46 5.06
C VAL A 213 -19.03 -21.46 6.59
N VAL A 214 -19.62 -20.44 7.20
CA VAL A 214 -19.79 -20.31 8.65
C VAL A 214 -21.28 -20.18 8.93
N ASP A 215 -21.82 -21.07 9.78
CA ASP A 215 -23.24 -21.13 10.12
C ASP A 215 -24.19 -21.14 8.90
N GLY A 216 -23.79 -21.86 7.85
CA GLY A 216 -24.56 -21.97 6.60
C GLY A 216 -24.44 -20.77 5.65
N VAL A 217 -23.67 -19.73 6.01
CA VAL A 217 -23.47 -18.52 5.21
C VAL A 217 -22.03 -18.48 4.66
N PRO A 218 -21.81 -18.18 3.36
CA PRO A 218 -20.48 -18.05 2.80
C PRO A 218 -19.62 -17.00 3.52
N LEU A 219 -18.33 -17.29 3.72
CA LEU A 219 -17.42 -16.42 4.47
C LEU A 219 -17.35 -14.98 3.92
N TYR A 220 -17.47 -14.80 2.61
CA TYR A 220 -17.39 -13.47 1.99
C TYR A 220 -18.60 -12.58 2.31
N GLU A 221 -19.73 -13.16 2.71
CA GLU A 221 -20.94 -12.44 3.14
C GLU A 221 -20.90 -12.04 4.62
N TRP A 222 -20.01 -12.65 5.39
CA TRP A 222 -19.80 -12.27 6.78
C TRP A 222 -18.98 -10.99 6.90
N GLY A 223 -19.35 -10.17 7.88
CA GLY A 223 -18.51 -9.07 8.34
C GLY A 223 -17.45 -9.55 9.34
N PHE A 224 -16.20 -9.13 9.15
CA PHE A 224 -15.06 -9.54 9.97
C PHE A 224 -15.27 -9.21 11.45
N TRP A 225 -15.69 -7.98 11.75
CA TRP A 225 -16.01 -7.55 13.11
C TRP A 225 -17.06 -8.46 13.76
N THR A 226 -18.11 -8.82 13.02
CA THR A 226 -19.20 -9.67 13.51
C THR A 226 -18.66 -11.03 13.95
N LEU A 227 -17.84 -11.66 13.13
CA LEU A 227 -17.24 -12.96 13.45
C LEU A 227 -16.23 -12.85 14.60
N LEU A 228 -15.37 -11.83 14.63
CA LEU A 228 -14.44 -11.64 15.76
C LEU A 228 -15.17 -11.46 17.09
N ARG A 229 -16.23 -10.65 17.12
CA ARG A 229 -17.05 -10.43 18.34
C ARG A 229 -17.82 -11.66 18.79
N SER A 230 -18.00 -12.65 17.93
CA SER A 230 -18.57 -13.94 18.33
C SER A 230 -17.59 -14.82 19.12
N LYS A 231 -16.27 -14.54 19.03
CA LYS A 231 -15.19 -15.34 19.65
C LYS A 231 -14.36 -14.60 20.69
N LEU A 232 -14.30 -13.27 20.62
CA LEU A 232 -13.57 -12.42 21.56
C LEU A 232 -14.52 -11.73 22.53
N SER A 233 -14.08 -11.60 23.77
CA SER A 233 -14.72 -10.72 24.74
C SER A 233 -14.67 -9.27 24.26
N VAL A 234 -15.57 -8.44 24.81
CA VAL A 234 -15.64 -7.01 24.47
C VAL A 234 -14.29 -6.32 24.68
N ASP A 235 -13.63 -6.62 25.81
CA ASP A 235 -12.35 -5.98 26.16
C ASP A 235 -11.17 -6.55 25.36
N ALA A 236 -11.19 -7.84 24.99
CA ALA A 236 -10.20 -8.37 24.06
C ALA A 236 -10.32 -7.75 22.66
N TYR A 237 -11.55 -7.53 22.17
CA TYR A 237 -11.75 -6.84 20.91
C TYR A 237 -11.28 -5.37 20.95
N HIS A 238 -11.55 -4.65 22.05
CA HIS A 238 -11.01 -3.29 22.22
C HIS A 238 -9.49 -3.29 22.30
N LEU A 239 -8.87 -4.23 23.02
CA LEU A 239 -7.41 -4.38 23.01
C LEU A 239 -6.87 -4.55 21.59
N VAL A 240 -7.51 -5.38 20.77
CA VAL A 240 -7.13 -5.59 19.38
C VAL A 240 -7.24 -4.30 18.55
N GLN A 241 -8.33 -3.54 18.68
CA GLN A 241 -8.47 -2.26 17.98
C GLN A 241 -7.44 -1.23 18.42
N ASP A 242 -7.28 -1.05 19.72
CA ASP A 242 -6.50 0.03 20.31
C ASP A 242 -4.98 -0.20 20.13
N ALA A 243 -4.51 -1.45 20.22
CA ALA A 243 -3.09 -1.79 20.18
C ALA A 243 -2.50 -2.02 18.77
N SER A 244 -3.35 -2.20 17.76
CA SER A 244 -2.90 -2.59 16.41
C SER A 244 -2.35 -1.44 15.55
N GLY A 245 -2.62 -0.19 15.95
CA GLY A 245 -2.26 1.01 15.19
C GLY A 245 -3.17 1.33 13.99
N TYR A 246 -4.04 0.41 13.56
CA TYR A 246 -4.98 0.61 12.45
C TYR A 246 -6.38 0.10 12.80
N PHE A 247 -7.18 0.95 13.43
CA PHE A 247 -8.55 0.60 13.83
C PHE A 247 -9.41 0.10 12.65
N SER A 248 -9.14 0.57 11.43
CA SER A 248 -9.90 0.25 10.22
C SER A 248 -9.78 -1.23 9.80
N ILE A 249 -8.65 -1.88 10.08
CA ILE A 249 -8.44 -3.32 9.78
C ILE A 249 -9.42 -4.20 10.55
N TYR A 250 -9.89 -3.72 11.71
CA TYR A 250 -10.81 -4.46 12.59
C TYR A 250 -12.26 -4.01 12.44
N GLY A 251 -12.57 -3.19 11.43
CA GLY A 251 -13.93 -2.78 11.07
C GLY A 251 -14.76 -3.93 10.47
N ASN A 252 -16.00 -3.63 10.07
CA ASN A 252 -16.94 -4.63 9.54
C ASN A 252 -16.90 -4.75 8.00
N TRP A 253 -15.71 -5.03 7.46
CA TRP A 253 -15.50 -5.38 6.04
C TRP A 253 -15.57 -6.90 5.86
N SER A 254 -15.50 -7.40 4.62
CA SER A 254 -15.67 -8.83 4.34
C SER A 254 -14.68 -9.71 5.13
N ALA A 255 -15.21 -10.71 5.83
CA ALA A 255 -14.42 -11.66 6.61
C ALA A 255 -13.47 -12.49 5.73
N TYR A 256 -13.87 -12.80 4.50
CA TYR A 256 -12.99 -13.44 3.51
C TYR A 256 -11.71 -12.59 3.28
N GLY A 257 -11.88 -11.29 3.04
CA GLY A 257 -10.76 -10.38 2.82
C GLY A 257 -9.86 -10.26 4.04
N ALA A 258 -10.46 -10.11 5.22
CA ALA A 258 -9.73 -9.99 6.47
C ALA A 258 -8.96 -11.27 6.82
N PHE A 259 -9.58 -12.46 6.73
CA PHE A 259 -8.93 -13.73 7.03
C PHE A 259 -7.75 -13.96 6.09
N LEU A 260 -7.92 -13.69 4.79
CA LEU A 260 -6.84 -13.80 3.82
C LEU A 260 -5.65 -12.91 4.18
N GLU A 261 -5.91 -11.68 4.62
CA GLU A 261 -4.88 -10.72 5.05
C GLU A 261 -4.14 -11.20 6.31
N PHE A 262 -4.86 -11.57 7.37
CA PHE A 262 -4.24 -11.99 8.63
C PHE A 262 -3.43 -13.28 8.49
N ILE A 263 -3.96 -14.28 7.78
CA ILE A 263 -3.28 -15.57 7.61
C ILE A 263 -2.01 -15.41 6.78
N ARG A 264 -2.04 -14.58 5.72
CA ARG A 264 -0.84 -14.30 4.90
C ARG A 264 0.23 -13.56 5.67
N ASN A 265 -0.16 -12.57 6.46
CA ASN A 265 0.76 -11.74 7.23
C ASN A 265 1.35 -12.49 8.44
N TYR A 266 0.68 -13.52 8.97
CA TYR A 266 1.14 -14.31 10.11
C TYR A 266 2.02 -15.53 9.75
N ALA A 267 2.05 -15.94 8.47
CA ALA A 267 2.98 -16.99 8.05
C ALA A 267 4.43 -16.56 8.32
N ASP A 268 5.33 -17.49 8.70
CA ASP A 268 6.75 -17.21 8.99
C ASP A 268 7.43 -16.42 7.86
N ASN A 269 7.45 -15.09 8.02
CA ASN A 269 7.82 -14.11 7.02
C ASN A 269 8.51 -12.93 7.72
N HIS A 270 9.24 -12.13 6.94
CA HIS A 270 9.82 -10.90 7.44
C HIS A 270 9.62 -9.78 6.43
N TYR A 271 9.51 -8.58 6.96
CA TYR A 271 9.42 -7.39 6.15
C TYR A 271 10.78 -7.02 5.58
N MET A 272 10.75 -6.55 4.34
CA MET A 272 11.87 -6.07 3.55
C MET A 272 11.61 -4.63 3.15
N LYS A 273 12.68 -3.87 2.94
CA LYS A 273 12.68 -2.52 2.39
C LYS A 273 13.63 -2.42 1.21
N VAL A 274 13.39 -1.42 0.35
CA VAL A 274 14.27 -1.09 -0.79
C VAL A 274 15.24 0.02 -0.38
N GLY A 275 16.52 -0.14 -0.72
CA GLY A 275 17.53 0.90 -0.50
C GLY A 275 17.22 2.14 -1.33
N GLY A 276 17.40 3.33 -0.75
CA GLY A 276 17.02 4.59 -1.39
C GLY A 276 15.52 4.89 -1.41
N GLY A 277 14.69 3.99 -0.85
CA GLY A 277 13.26 4.17 -0.64
C GLY A 277 12.39 3.30 -1.55
N TYR A 278 11.17 3.01 -1.12
CA TYR A 278 10.30 2.08 -1.82
C TYR A 278 9.81 2.61 -3.18
N GLN A 279 9.82 3.93 -3.36
CA GLN A 279 9.56 4.60 -4.65
C GLN A 279 10.59 4.24 -5.74
N GLN A 280 11.77 3.72 -5.38
CA GLN A 280 12.78 3.31 -6.37
C GLN A 280 12.26 2.20 -7.29
N ILE A 281 11.30 1.38 -6.86
CA ILE A 281 10.72 0.33 -7.71
C ILE A 281 10.05 0.92 -8.96
N PRO A 282 9.00 1.76 -8.85
CA PRO A 282 8.36 2.33 -10.03
C PRO A 282 9.29 3.29 -10.80
N ILE A 283 10.23 3.97 -10.13
CA ILE A 283 11.23 4.81 -10.83
C ILE A 283 12.10 3.97 -11.76
N ALA A 284 12.73 2.91 -11.25
CA ALA A 284 13.59 2.03 -12.03
C ALA A 284 12.84 1.33 -13.17
N MET A 285 11.56 0.98 -12.97
CA MET A 285 10.70 0.46 -14.05
C MET A 285 10.52 1.49 -15.17
N ILE A 286 10.24 2.76 -14.84
CA ILE A 286 10.05 3.82 -15.85
C ILE A 286 11.36 4.19 -16.54
N GLU A 287 12.49 4.18 -15.83
CA GLU A 287 13.81 4.35 -16.43
C GLU A 287 14.07 3.25 -17.45
N ARG A 288 13.88 1.98 -17.08
CA ARG A 288 14.05 0.85 -18.00
C ARG A 288 13.07 0.88 -19.16
N PHE A 289 11.83 1.30 -18.93
CA PHE A 289 10.82 1.50 -19.97
C PHE A 289 11.28 2.54 -21.01
N ARG A 290 11.82 3.68 -20.56
CA ARG A 290 12.37 4.73 -21.44
C ARG A 290 13.59 4.24 -22.22
N GLU A 291 14.50 3.51 -21.59
CA GLU A 291 15.66 2.89 -22.28
C GLU A 291 15.25 1.94 -23.40
N LEU A 292 14.09 1.29 -23.27
CA LEU A 292 13.55 0.37 -24.26
C LEU A 292 12.76 1.06 -25.39
N GLY A 293 12.70 2.40 -25.38
CA GLY A 293 12.02 3.23 -26.37
C GLY A 293 10.59 3.64 -25.99
N GLY A 294 10.15 3.34 -24.77
CA GLY A 294 8.85 3.77 -24.26
C GLY A 294 8.81 5.26 -23.92
N HIS A 295 7.64 5.88 -24.05
CA HIS A 295 7.46 7.31 -23.75
C HIS A 295 6.65 7.51 -22.47
N ALA A 296 7.23 8.16 -21.46
CA ALA A 296 6.52 8.50 -20.21
C ALA A 296 6.48 10.01 -19.98
N GLN A 297 5.27 10.57 -19.97
CA GLN A 297 4.98 11.98 -19.78
C GLN A 297 4.38 12.21 -18.38
N ILE A 298 4.95 13.17 -17.64
CA ILE A 298 4.43 13.65 -16.35
C ILE A 298 3.68 14.98 -16.56
N ASN A 299 2.96 15.47 -15.56
CA ASN A 299 2.09 16.66 -15.66
C ASN A 299 1.10 16.57 -16.84
N SER A 300 0.65 15.36 -17.15
CA SER A 300 -0.17 15.04 -18.31
C SER A 300 -1.53 14.53 -17.85
N HIS A 301 -2.52 15.41 -17.90
CA HIS A 301 -3.90 15.08 -17.60
C HIS A 301 -4.61 14.63 -18.88
N LEU A 302 -5.14 13.41 -18.88
CA LEU A 302 -6.06 12.95 -19.92
C LEU A 302 -7.45 13.42 -19.53
N LEU A 303 -8.01 14.29 -20.36
CA LEU A 303 -9.39 14.76 -20.23
C LEU A 303 -10.29 13.86 -21.07
N ASP A 304 -11.43 13.53 -20.49
CA ASP A 304 -12.58 12.86 -21.08
C ASP A 304 -13.43 13.80 -21.95
#